data_AF-A0AA35RWY7-F1
#
_entry.id   AF-A0AA35RWY7-F1
#
_cell.length_a   1.000
_cell.length_b   1.000
_cell.length_c   1.000
_cell.angle_alpha   90.00
_cell.angle_beta   90.00
_cell.angle_gamma   90.00
#
_symmetry.space_group_name_H-M   'P 1'
#
loop_
_entity.id
_entity.type
_entity.pdbx_description
1 polymer ?
#
loop_
_entity_poly.entity_id
_entity_poly.type
_entity_poly.pdbx_seq_one_letter_code
_entity_poly.pdbx_strand_id
1 'polypeptide(L)' 'MPVSDETLRRIVAEYGGFELSDAELALIKPELESYLSELQNLRDLDLSDVPSARLLRAAEGAEADA' A
#
# COMPACT_ATOMS: atom_id res chain seq x y z
N MET A 1 12.71 -4.87 -2.44
CA MET A 1 13.44 -6.06 -1.94
C MET A 1 12.62 -7.30 -2.29
N PRO A 2 13.21 -8.35 -2.88
CA PRO A 2 12.50 -9.61 -3.09
C PRO A 2 12.19 -10.27 -1.74
N VAL A 3 10.99 -10.81 -1.59
CA VAL A 3 10.58 -11.49 -0.36
C VAL A 3 11.05 -12.94 -0.41
N SER A 4 11.63 -13.41 0.69
CA SER A 4 12.07 -14.80 0.79
C SER A 4 10.89 -15.73 1.04
N ASP A 5 10.98 -16.97 0.58
CA ASP A 5 9.94 -17.99 0.77
C ASP A 5 9.69 -18.27 2.25
N GLU A 6 10.75 -18.20 3.06
CA GLU A 6 10.66 -18.31 4.52
C GLU A 6 9.84 -17.15 5.12
N THR A 7 10.05 -15.92 4.64
CA THR A 7 9.26 -14.77 5.09
C THR A 7 7.78 -14.94 4.74
N LEU A 8 7.47 -15.40 3.52
CA LEU A 8 6.09 -15.64 3.11
C LEU A 8 5.42 -16.73 3.95
N ARG A 9 6.11 -17.85 4.20
CA ARG A 9 5.60 -18.91 5.08
C ARG A 9 5.30 -18.41 6.49
N ARG A 10 6.19 -17.60 7.06
CA ARG A 10 5.98 -17.02 8.39
C ARG A 10 4.77 -16.08 8.42
N ILE A 11 4.60 -15.23 7.40
CA ILE A 11 3.42 -14.36 7.28
C ILE A 11 2.14 -15.18 7.19
N VAL A 12 2.11 -16.21 6.34
CA VAL A 12 0.94 -17.08 6.19
C VAL A 12 0.58 -17.75 7.52
N ALA A 13 1.57 -18.26 8.26
CA ALA A 13 1.34 -18.86 9.58
C ALA A 13 0.86 -17.84 10.63
N GLU A 14 1.43 -16.63 10.64
CA GLU A 14 1.11 -15.59 11.62
C GLU A 14 -0.31 -15.02 11.45
N TYR A 15 -0.78 -14.92 10.20
CA TYR A 15 -2.11 -14.41 9.88
C TYR A 15 -3.18 -15.50 9.75
N GLY A 16 -2.88 -16.75 10.14
CA GLY A 16 -3.83 -17.86 10.10
C GLY A 16 -4.25 -18.28 8.69
N GLY A 17 -3.36 -18.09 7.71
CA GLY A 17 -3.57 -18.52 6.33
C GLY A 17 -3.43 -20.03 6.15
N PHE A 18 -3.71 -20.50 4.94
CA PHE A 18 -3.61 -21.91 4.57
C PHE A 18 -2.15 -22.34 4.42
N GLU A 19 -1.81 -23.55 4.85
CA GLU A 19 -0.50 -24.11 4.52
C GLU A 19 -0.37 -24.26 3.00
N LEU A 20 0.71 -23.70 2.45
CA LEU A 20 1.02 -23.76 1.02
C LEU A 20 2.22 -24.66 0.81
N SER A 21 2.13 -25.54 -0.17
CA SER A 21 3.30 -26.28 -0.67
C SER A 21 4.31 -25.34 -1.35
N ASP A 22 5.56 -25.78 -1.50
CA ASP A 22 6.59 -25.02 -2.23
C ASP A 22 6.15 -24.68 -3.66
N ALA A 23 5.42 -25.58 -4.31
CA ALA A 23 4.93 -25.39 -5.67
C ALA A 23 3.84 -24.30 -5.75
N GLU A 24 2.91 -24.29 -4.79
CA GLU A 24 1.87 -23.26 -4.70
C GLU A 24 2.47 -21.90 -4.34
N LEU A 25 3.46 -21.89 -3.44
CA LEU A 25 4.17 -20.67 -3.06
C LEU A 25 4.92 -20.07 -4.25
N ALA A 26 5.61 -20.90 -5.03
CA ALA A 26 6.30 -20.47 -6.26
C ALA A 26 5.34 -19.91 -7.31
N LEU A 27 4.10 -20.41 -7.36
CA LEU A 27 3.07 -19.94 -8.30
C LEU A 27 2.53 -18.56 -7.92
N ILE A 28 2.34 -18.28 -6.63
CA ILE A 28 1.78 -17.00 -6.17
C ILE A 28 2.84 -15.91 -5.95
N LYS A 29 4.11 -16.30 -5.75
CA LYS A 29 5.19 -15.38 -5.43
C LYS A 29 5.35 -14.21 -6.41
N PRO A 30 5.30 -14.40 -7.75
CA PRO A 30 5.41 -13.29 -8.69
C PRO A 30 4.32 -12.23 -8.52
N GLU A 31 3.10 -12.65 -8.21
CA GLU A 31 1.96 -11.74 -8.01
C GLU A 31 2.13 -10.94 -6.71
N LEU A 32 2.60 -11.59 -5.63
CA LEU A 32 2.90 -10.91 -4.37
C LEU A 32 4.05 -9.90 -4.52
N GLU A 33 5.08 -10.24 -5.29
CA GLU A 33 6.17 -9.31 -5.61
C GLU A 33 5.68 -8.11 -6.42
N SER A 34 4.74 -8.31 -7.35
CA SER A 34 4.05 -7.24 -8.07
C SER A 34 3.34 -6.29 -7.11
N TYR A 35 2.49 -6.80 -6.21
CA TYR A 35 1.80 -5.96 -5.22
C TYR A 35 2.74 -5.20 -4.29
N LEU A 36 3.84 -5.84 -3.88
CA LEU A 36 4.85 -5.18 -3.05
C LEU A 36 5.61 -4.07 -3.79
N SER A 37 5.75 -4.17 -5.10
CA SER A 37 6.30 -3.09 -5.92
C SER A 37 5.34 -1.90 -6.00
N GLU A 38 4.04 -2.15 -6.18
CA GLU A 38 3.03 -1.09 -6.19
C GLU A 38 2.88 -0.40 -4.83
N LEU A 39 3.01 -1.14 -3.73
CA LEU A 39 3.04 -0.55 -2.39
C LEU A 39 4.25 0.38 -2.17
N GLN A 40 5.38 0.14 -2.85
CA GLN A 40 6.52 1.07 -2.78
C GLN A 40 6.18 2.40 -3.47
N ASN A 41 5.48 2.36 -4.60
CA ASN A 41 4.99 3.57 -5.28
C ASN A 41 4.09 4.41 -4.34
N LEU A 42 3.24 3.74 -3.56
CA LEU A 42 2.39 4.39 -2.56
C LEU A 42 3.18 4.93 -1.35
N ARG A 43 4.23 4.24 -0.92
CA ARG A 43 5.07 4.69 0.20
C ARG A 43 5.90 5.92 -0.15
N ASP A 44 6.35 5.98 -1.39
CA ASP A 44 7.17 7.08 -1.90
C ASP A 44 6.30 8.26 -2.38
N LEU A 45 4.97 8.10 -2.36
CA LEU A 45 4.01 9.16 -2.68
C LEU A 45 3.95 10.19 -1.53
N ASP A 46 4.56 11.34 -1.74
CA ASP A 46 4.44 12.50 -0.85
C ASP A 46 3.23 13.36 -1.22
N LEU A 47 2.30 13.51 -0.28
CA LEU A 47 1.10 14.34 -0.40
C LEU A 47 1.12 15.54 0.54
N SER A 48 2.23 15.79 1.23
CA SER A 48 2.35 16.86 2.23
C SER A 48 2.02 18.25 1.67
N ASP A 49 2.38 18.50 0.40
CA ASP A 49 2.15 19.76 -0.30
C ASP A 49 0.88 19.76 -1.18
N VAL A 50 0.12 18.65 -1.22
CA VAL A 50 -1.08 18.53 -2.05
C VAL A 50 -2.31 18.94 -1.25
N PRO A 51 -3.02 20.03 -1.62
CA PRO A 51 -4.22 20.47 -0.91
C PRO A 51 -5.32 19.42 -1.07
N SER A 52 -5.89 18.97 0.05
CA SER A 52 -7.02 18.05 0.05
C SER A 52 -8.19 18.68 -0.69
N ALA A 53 -8.69 18.02 -1.74
CA ALA A 53 -9.90 18.45 -2.46
C ALA A 53 -11.16 18.52 -1.56
N ARG A 54 -11.10 17.91 -0.36
CA ARG A 54 -12.19 17.99 0.64
C ARG A 54 -12.11 19.23 1.52
N LEU A 55 -10.97 19.91 1.59
CA LEU A 55 -10.81 21.16 2.32
C LEU A 55 -10.99 22.30 1.32
N LEU A 56 -12.25 22.71 1.11
CA LEU A 56 -12.58 24.00 0.50
C LEU A 56 -11.78 25.08 1.24
N ARG A 57 -11.02 25.89 0.49
CA ARG A 57 -10.19 26.96 1.05
C ARG A 57 -11.06 27.84 1.95
N ALA A 58 -10.65 28.00 3.21
CA ALA A 58 -11.32 28.85 4.20
C ALA A 58 -11.23 30.37 3.89
N ALA A 59 -11.12 30.75 2.60
CA ALA A 59 -10.94 32.12 2.15
C ALA A 59 -12.03 32.58 1.15
N GLU A 60 -13.06 31.78 0.86
CA GLU A 60 -14.19 32.21 0.01
C GLU A 60 -15.34 32.89 0.80
N GLY A 61 -15.10 33.26 2.07
CA GLY A 61 -16.13 33.86 2.94
C GLY A 61 -15.80 35.24 3.51
N ALA A 62 -14.67 35.86 3.16
CA ALA A 62 -14.18 37.10 3.79
C ALA A 62 -14.25 38.35 2.90
N GLU A 63 -14.99 38.31 1.78
CA GLU A 63 -15.30 39.50 0.97
C GLU A 63 -16.82 39.57 0.72
N ALA A 64 -17.59 39.76 1.79
CA ALA A 64 -18.97 40.22 1.70
C ALA A 64 -19.33 41.05 2.93
N ASP A 65 -18.60 42.15 3.13
CA ASP A 65 -19.11 43.29 3.90
C ASP A 65 -18.48 44.59 3.35
N ALA A 66 -19.21 45.25 2.45
CA ALA A 66 -19.08 46.67 2.09
C ALA A 66 -20.37 47.15 1.40
#